data_AF-A0A3P5YB19-F1
#
_entry.id   AF-A0A3P5YB19-F1
#
_cell.length_a   1.000
_cell.length_b   1.000
_cell.length_c   1.000
_cell.angle_alpha   90.00
_cell.angle_beta   90.00
_cell.angle_gamma   90.00
#
_symmetry.space_group_name_H-M   'P 1'
#
loop_
_entity.id
_entity.type
_entity.pdbx_description
1 polymer ?
#
loop_
_entity_poly.entity_id
_entity_poly.type
_entity_poly.pdbx_seq_one_letter_code
_entity_poly.pdbx_strand_id
1 'polypeptide(L)'
;MRCLAGASSALDFSSPSLLSSYRIRRRQLGGIGRRLVMNSVSSQARSRESGGYDDGVVTEEEWGRWGAVSPLPAAVKQIVNDLKVLELKVNAQIEFGGNGGKLQGAFGAYEDKKHRATYEALEDPEKKFRFFSARQVACRLLGSRGYLCQKCWLAMEDCMCANVKPCDLWKRIRFWLYMHPRDFLRQNNTGKLLWQVFGVHSASLCIFGIAEDEEIMWDEFKRAGKSHVRCLYPNQNSELTLSVENAFGDSTSENPGSSMGDEDSTLHFILLDGTWNNSAAMLKRLKDHAKTVWGDEDLPCISLTTGASAMHKLRPQPSWDRTCTAAAAIGLLSELSLLPQLSSYGLDKQADAVEEALVVLLDSLTGRRLRMGRSITRKVRNTINIC
;
A
#
# COMPACT_ATOMS: atom_id res chain seq x y z
N MET A 1 21.76 -63.59 -36.73
CA MET A 1 22.53 -62.40 -37.15
C MET A 1 22.60 -61.44 -35.96
N ARG A 2 23.81 -61.24 -35.42
CA ARG A 2 24.31 -60.15 -34.52
C ARG A 2 23.38 -59.74 -33.34
N CYS A 3 23.64 -60.18 -32.09
CA CYS A 3 24.63 -59.66 -31.10
C CYS A 3 24.47 -58.16 -30.80
N LEU A 4 24.55 -57.61 -29.58
CA LEU A 4 24.69 -58.05 -28.19
C LEU A 4 24.60 -56.76 -27.33
N ALA A 5 24.05 -56.89 -26.11
CA ALA A 5 24.36 -56.19 -24.85
C ALA A 5 24.54 -54.64 -24.76
N GLY A 6 23.96 -54.08 -23.69
CA GLY A 6 24.37 -52.80 -23.12
C GLY A 6 23.49 -52.34 -21.97
N ALA A 7 23.82 -52.77 -20.75
CA ALA A 7 23.27 -52.20 -19.52
C ALA A 7 23.72 -50.73 -19.35
N SER A 8 22.85 -49.88 -18.81
CA SER A 8 23.28 -48.64 -18.17
C SER A 8 22.31 -48.22 -17.07
N SER A 9 22.91 -48.15 -15.89
CA SER A 9 22.47 -47.51 -14.66
C SER A 9 21.99 -46.08 -14.87
N ALA A 10 20.77 -45.79 -14.41
CA ALA A 10 20.31 -44.42 -14.18
C ALA A 10 20.86 -43.95 -12.83
N LEU A 11 21.75 -42.97 -12.87
CA LEU A 11 22.25 -42.24 -11.70
C LEU A 11 21.21 -41.15 -11.37
N ASP A 12 20.59 -41.28 -10.19
CA ASP A 12 19.77 -40.25 -9.58
C ASP A 12 20.67 -39.08 -9.14
N PHE A 13 20.64 -37.99 -9.90
CA PHE A 13 21.18 -36.69 -9.46
C PHE A 13 20.18 -36.03 -8.51
N SER A 14 20.33 -36.32 -7.21
CA SER A 14 19.67 -35.58 -6.13
C SER A 14 20.40 -34.26 -5.91
N SER A 15 19.82 -33.13 -6.33
CA SER A 15 20.24 -31.80 -5.91
C SER A 15 19.51 -31.41 -4.63
N PRO A 16 20.19 -31.01 -3.54
CA PRO A 16 19.53 -30.64 -2.29
C PRO A 16 18.96 -29.22 -2.40
N SER A 17 17.63 -29.12 -2.47
CA SER A 17 16.91 -27.87 -2.26
C SER A 17 16.91 -27.54 -0.76
N LEU A 18 17.60 -26.46 -0.39
CA LEU A 18 17.55 -25.87 0.95
C LEU A 18 16.18 -25.24 1.18
N LEU A 19 15.20 -26.06 1.57
CA LEU A 19 13.92 -25.60 2.11
C LEU A 19 14.16 -25.05 3.51
N SER A 20 14.31 -23.72 3.60
CA SER A 20 14.25 -23.00 4.88
C SER A 20 12.86 -23.17 5.48
N SER A 21 12.77 -23.97 6.54
CA SER A 21 11.52 -24.22 7.27
C SER A 21 11.15 -22.99 8.11
N TYR A 22 10.21 -22.18 7.63
CA TYR A 22 9.56 -21.15 8.44
C TYR A 22 8.74 -21.82 9.55
N ARG A 23 9.20 -21.68 10.80
CA ARG A 23 8.47 -22.14 11.99
C ARG A 23 7.28 -21.23 12.27
N ILE A 24 6.11 -21.62 11.77
CA ILE A 24 4.83 -21.06 12.24
C ILE A 24 4.62 -21.50 13.70
N ARG A 25 4.88 -20.61 14.67
CA ARG A 25 4.47 -20.83 16.06
C ARG A 25 2.94 -20.72 16.15
N ARG A 26 2.25 -21.87 16.19
CA ARG A 26 0.85 -21.96 16.63
C ARG A 26 0.75 -21.50 18.10
N ARG A 27 0.13 -20.34 18.36
CA ARG A 27 -0.44 -20.06 19.70
C ARG A 27 -1.83 -20.67 19.80
N GLN A 28 -2.04 -21.47 20.85
CA GLN A 28 -3.35 -21.99 21.24
C GLN A 28 -4.26 -20.83 21.64
N LEU A 29 -5.42 -20.73 20.98
CA LEU A 29 -6.52 -19.86 21.39
C LEU A 29 -7.24 -20.51 22.59
N GLY A 30 -7.01 -19.97 23.79
CA GLY A 30 -7.80 -20.30 24.97
C GLY A 30 -9.20 -19.71 24.84
N GLY A 31 -10.22 -20.56 24.82
CA GLY A 31 -11.62 -20.17 24.71
C GLY A 31 -12.15 -19.57 26.02
N ILE A 32 -12.65 -18.34 25.96
CA ILE A 32 -13.54 -17.78 26.98
C ILE A 32 -14.92 -17.65 26.32
N GLY A 33 -15.83 -18.54 26.69
CA GLY A 33 -17.22 -18.49 26.26
C GLY A 33 -17.93 -17.29 26.88
N ARG A 34 -18.47 -16.41 26.04
CA ARG A 34 -19.51 -15.47 26.44
C ARG A 34 -20.76 -15.72 25.60
N ARG A 35 -21.86 -15.93 26.33
CA ARG A 35 -23.22 -16.22 25.89
C ARG A 35 -23.69 -15.16 24.88
N LEU A 36 -24.02 -15.58 23.66
CA LEU A 36 -24.65 -14.74 22.64
C LEU A 36 -26.13 -14.55 22.99
N VAL A 37 -26.53 -13.31 23.26
CA VAL A 37 -27.94 -12.89 23.19
C VAL A 37 -28.16 -12.37 21.77
N MET A 38 -28.98 -13.08 20.99
CA MET A 38 -29.40 -12.69 19.65
C MET A 38 -30.41 -11.55 19.75
N ASN A 39 -30.00 -10.34 19.37
CA ASN A 39 -30.93 -9.30 18.96
C ASN A 39 -30.75 -9.07 17.45
N SER A 40 -31.80 -9.37 16.69
CA SER A 40 -31.90 -9.09 15.26
C SER A 40 -32.04 -7.58 15.05
N VAL A 41 -30.99 -6.93 14.54
CA VAL A 41 -31.06 -5.53 14.13
C VAL A 41 -31.05 -5.44 12.62
N SER A 42 -32.20 -5.04 12.09
CA SER A 42 -32.46 -4.69 10.71
C SER A 42 -31.47 -3.63 10.21
N SER A 43 -31.07 -3.75 8.95
CA SER A 43 -30.20 -2.80 8.25
C SER A 43 -30.94 -1.51 7.94
N GLN A 44 -31.16 -0.68 8.96
CA GLN A 44 -31.55 0.71 8.77
C GLN A 44 -30.30 1.58 8.66
N ALA A 45 -30.27 2.40 7.62
CA ALA A 45 -29.33 3.51 7.47
C ALA A 45 -29.36 4.32 8.77
N ARG A 46 -28.28 4.27 9.55
CA ARG A 46 -28.17 5.08 10.76
C ARG A 46 -28.08 6.53 10.34
N SER A 47 -29.13 7.28 10.65
CA SER A 47 -29.16 8.74 10.67
C SER A 47 -27.95 9.25 11.44
N ARG A 48 -27.18 10.14 10.82
CA ARG A 48 -26.11 10.91 11.47
C ARG A 48 -26.72 11.62 12.67
N GLU A 49 -26.35 11.22 13.88
CA GLU A 49 -26.62 12.04 15.06
C GLU A 49 -25.77 13.32 14.94
N SER A 50 -26.50 14.43 14.86
CA SER A 50 -26.02 15.80 14.73
C SER A 50 -25.25 16.20 15.99
N GLY A 51 -23.93 16.37 15.86
CA GLY A 51 -23.06 16.95 16.87
C GLY A 51 -21.88 17.67 16.23
N GLY A 52 -22.13 18.91 15.79
CA GLY A 52 -21.14 19.80 15.17
C GLY A 52 -21.53 20.17 13.75
N TYR A 53 -21.68 21.47 13.48
CA TYR A 53 -21.69 22.01 12.12
C TYR A 53 -20.34 21.64 11.48
N ASP A 54 -20.28 20.54 10.72
CA ASP A 54 -19.14 20.28 9.83
C ASP A 54 -19.24 21.31 8.70
N ASP A 55 -18.52 22.41 8.84
CA ASP A 55 -18.36 23.46 7.81
C ASP A 55 -17.80 22.89 6.50
N GLY A 56 -17.44 21.60 6.46
CA GLY A 56 -17.08 20.89 5.24
C GLY A 56 -15.67 21.18 4.76
N VAL A 57 -14.97 22.09 5.45
CA VAL A 57 -13.58 22.49 5.18
C VAL A 57 -12.64 21.39 5.68
N VAL A 58 -11.74 20.90 4.83
CA VAL A 58 -10.60 20.05 5.25
C VAL A 58 -9.49 20.96 5.74
N THR A 59 -9.12 20.81 7.01
CA THR A 59 -8.00 21.54 7.59
C THR A 59 -6.68 20.80 7.35
N GLU A 60 -5.56 21.52 7.42
CA GLU A 60 -4.21 20.93 7.37
C GLU A 60 -4.02 19.87 8.46
N GLU A 61 -4.53 20.14 9.66
CA GLU A 61 -4.47 19.19 10.78
C GLU A 61 -5.29 17.92 10.48
N GLU A 62 -6.46 18.03 9.86
CA GLU A 62 -7.21 16.87 9.43
C GLU A 62 -6.46 16.07 8.37
N TRP A 63 -5.89 16.75 7.36
CA TRP A 63 -5.09 16.12 6.31
C TRP A 63 -3.91 15.32 6.90
N GLY A 64 -3.14 15.92 7.81
CA GLY A 64 -2.05 15.24 8.50
C GLY A 64 -2.50 14.02 9.31
N ARG A 65 -3.67 14.09 9.96
CA ARG A 65 -4.22 12.95 10.71
C ARG A 65 -4.55 11.73 9.85
N TRP A 66 -4.75 11.90 8.53
CA TRP A 66 -4.94 10.80 7.59
C TRP A 66 -3.64 10.07 7.18
N GLY A 67 -2.48 10.55 7.65
CA GLY A 67 -1.16 9.96 7.40
C GLY A 67 -0.30 10.73 6.39
N ALA A 68 -0.78 11.88 5.89
CA ALA A 68 -0.02 12.72 5.00
C ALA A 68 1.01 13.59 5.77
N VAL A 69 2.15 13.84 5.14
CA VAL A 69 3.18 14.77 5.62
C VAL A 69 3.25 16.04 4.77
N SER A 70 2.59 16.03 3.61
CA SER A 70 2.44 17.18 2.71
C SER A 70 1.41 18.17 3.25
N PRO A 71 1.44 19.43 2.80
CA PRO A 71 0.29 20.32 2.94
C PRO A 71 -0.92 19.76 2.19
N LEU A 72 -2.13 20.17 2.57
CA LEU A 72 -3.36 19.79 1.88
C LEU A 72 -3.27 20.25 0.41
N PRO A 73 -3.35 19.31 -0.56
CA PRO A 73 -3.19 19.66 -1.96
C PRO A 73 -4.23 20.68 -2.42
N ALA A 74 -3.79 21.70 -3.15
CA ALA A 74 -4.64 22.83 -3.54
C ALA A 74 -5.82 22.35 -4.41
N ALA A 75 -5.56 21.41 -5.33
CA ALA A 75 -6.59 20.81 -6.17
C ALA A 75 -7.62 20.01 -5.36
N VAL A 76 -7.19 19.28 -4.33
CA VAL A 76 -8.08 18.53 -3.43
C VAL A 76 -8.95 19.50 -2.64
N LYS A 77 -8.36 20.54 -2.06
CA LYS A 77 -9.07 21.61 -1.32
C LYS A 77 -10.12 22.29 -2.20
N GLN A 78 -9.76 22.64 -3.44
CA GLN A 78 -10.69 23.26 -4.37
C GLN A 78 -11.88 22.35 -4.69
N ILE A 79 -11.64 21.06 -4.95
CA ILE A 79 -12.72 20.11 -5.26
C ILE A 79 -13.63 19.91 -4.05
N VAL A 80 -13.09 19.82 -2.84
CA VAL A 80 -13.89 19.75 -1.61
C VAL A 80 -14.82 20.97 -1.50
N ASN A 81 -14.27 22.18 -1.67
CA ASN A 81 -15.05 23.41 -1.62
C ASN A 81 -16.14 23.44 -2.72
N ASP A 82 -15.79 23.04 -3.93
CA ASP A 82 -16.72 22.95 -5.06
C ASP A 82 -17.90 22.00 -4.79
N LEU A 83 -17.63 20.85 -4.17
CA LEU A 83 -18.66 19.88 -3.78
C LEU A 83 -19.59 20.46 -2.70
N LYS A 84 -19.04 21.23 -1.76
CA LYS A 84 -19.80 21.89 -0.69
C LYS A 84 -20.66 23.05 -1.21
N VAL A 85 -20.11 23.87 -2.11
CA VAL A 85 -20.89 24.89 -2.83
C VAL A 85 -22.03 24.24 -3.62
N LEU A 86 -21.78 23.06 -4.21
CA LEU A 86 -22.81 22.33 -4.93
C LEU A 86 -23.91 21.77 -4.00
N GLU A 87 -23.54 21.30 -2.81
CA GLU A 87 -24.49 20.80 -1.79
C GLU A 87 -25.51 21.88 -1.43
N LEU A 88 -25.04 23.12 -1.23
CA LEU A 88 -25.89 24.29 -1.00
C LEU A 88 -26.76 24.65 -2.21
N LYS A 89 -26.21 24.60 -3.43
CA LYS A 89 -26.94 24.95 -4.66
C LYS A 89 -28.06 23.96 -5.00
N VAL A 90 -27.83 22.67 -4.76
CA VAL A 90 -28.80 21.59 -5.08
C VAL A 90 -29.76 21.38 -3.91
N ASN A 91 -29.49 21.97 -2.75
CA ASN A 91 -30.24 21.77 -1.50
C ASN A 91 -30.40 20.26 -1.17
N ALA A 92 -29.32 19.50 -1.36
CA ALA A 92 -29.29 18.06 -1.15
C ALA A 92 -27.94 17.67 -0.54
N GLN A 93 -27.99 16.93 0.57
CA GLN A 93 -26.78 16.50 1.27
C GLN A 93 -25.92 15.56 0.42
N ILE A 94 -24.61 15.64 0.61
CA ILE A 94 -23.66 14.72 -0.02
C ILE A 94 -23.82 13.33 0.61
N GLU A 95 -24.31 12.40 -0.20
CA GLU A 95 -24.44 11.00 0.16
C GLU A 95 -23.49 10.13 -0.66
N PHE A 96 -22.79 9.23 0.04
CA PHE A 96 -21.93 8.22 -0.56
C PHE A 96 -22.52 6.83 -0.35
N GLY A 97 -22.44 5.97 -1.37
CA GLY A 97 -23.04 4.64 -1.32
C GLY A 97 -22.63 3.72 -2.47
N GLY A 98 -23.26 2.55 -2.50
CA GLY A 98 -23.06 1.54 -3.55
C GLY A 98 -21.64 0.96 -3.61
N ASN A 99 -21.37 0.22 -4.69
CA ASN A 99 -20.06 -0.37 -4.93
C ASN A 99 -19.01 0.73 -5.19
N GLY A 100 -18.06 0.85 -4.27
CA GLY A 100 -16.94 1.79 -4.38
C GLY A 100 -17.15 3.13 -3.66
N GLY A 101 -18.28 3.32 -2.96
CA GLY A 101 -18.56 4.55 -2.21
C GLY A 101 -18.72 5.76 -3.13
N LYS A 102 -19.49 5.60 -4.21
CA LYS A 102 -19.75 6.67 -5.18
C LYS A 102 -20.78 7.65 -4.62
N LEU A 103 -20.77 8.89 -5.13
CA LEU A 103 -21.85 9.84 -4.89
C LEU A 103 -23.18 9.26 -5.34
N GLN A 104 -24.24 9.52 -4.56
CA GLN A 104 -25.59 8.99 -4.78
C GLN A 104 -26.60 10.11 -5.08
N GLY A 105 -27.78 9.69 -5.53
CA GLY A 105 -28.94 10.55 -5.70
C GLY A 105 -28.78 11.63 -6.78
N ALA A 106 -29.67 12.63 -6.72
CA ALA A 106 -29.67 13.76 -7.64
C ALA A 106 -28.38 14.58 -7.59
N PHE A 107 -27.80 14.73 -6.40
CA PHE A 107 -26.49 15.36 -6.20
C PHE A 107 -25.40 14.65 -7.02
N GLY A 108 -25.27 13.32 -6.88
CA GLY A 108 -24.27 12.54 -7.60
C GLY A 108 -24.42 12.63 -9.12
N ALA A 109 -25.65 12.59 -9.64
CA ALA A 109 -25.90 12.74 -11.07
C ALA A 109 -25.49 14.12 -11.62
N TYR A 110 -25.76 15.19 -10.85
CA TYR A 110 -25.37 16.54 -11.22
C TYR A 110 -23.84 16.71 -11.19
N GLU A 111 -23.20 16.24 -10.12
CA GLU A 111 -21.75 16.30 -9.96
C GLU A 111 -21.04 15.49 -11.05
N ASP A 112 -21.50 14.28 -11.38
CA ASP A 112 -20.91 13.47 -12.45
C ASP A 112 -21.06 14.15 -13.83
N LYS A 113 -22.13 14.93 -14.06
CA LYS A 113 -22.27 15.75 -15.27
C LYS A 113 -21.27 16.91 -15.28
N LYS A 114 -21.14 17.66 -14.18
CA LYS A 114 -20.14 18.76 -14.04
C LYS A 114 -18.72 18.23 -14.20
N HIS A 115 -18.41 17.11 -13.56
CA HIS A 115 -17.11 16.46 -13.63
C HIS A 115 -16.76 16.05 -15.05
N ARG A 116 -17.68 15.41 -15.79
CA ARG A 116 -17.45 15.04 -17.20
C ARG A 116 -17.17 16.26 -18.07
N ALA A 117 -17.97 17.32 -17.95
CA ALA A 117 -17.75 18.56 -18.69
C ALA A 117 -16.39 19.19 -18.37
N THR A 118 -15.99 19.21 -17.09
CA THR A 118 -14.67 19.71 -16.67
C THR A 118 -13.55 18.85 -17.24
N TYR A 119 -13.69 17.53 -17.18
CA TYR A 119 -12.70 16.58 -17.69
C TYR A 119 -12.54 16.66 -19.23
N GLU A 120 -13.64 16.86 -19.95
CA GLU A 120 -13.66 17.06 -21.40
C GLU A 120 -13.01 18.37 -21.83
N ALA A 121 -13.19 19.44 -21.04
CA ALA A 121 -12.61 20.77 -21.30
C ALA A 121 -11.09 20.84 -21.04
N LEU A 122 -10.53 19.91 -20.26
CA LEU A 122 -9.08 19.81 -20.13
C LEU A 122 -8.51 19.24 -21.44
N GLU A 123 -7.50 19.87 -22.01
CA GLU A 123 -6.82 19.33 -23.20
C GLU A 123 -5.59 18.50 -22.80
N ASP A 124 -4.86 18.98 -21.80
CA ASP A 124 -3.61 18.38 -21.33
C ASP A 124 -3.83 17.06 -20.56
N PRO A 125 -3.22 15.93 -21.00
CA PRO A 125 -3.38 14.63 -20.35
C PRO A 125 -2.93 14.59 -18.89
N GLU A 126 -1.88 15.34 -18.54
CA GLU A 126 -1.35 15.41 -17.18
C GLU A 126 -2.34 16.14 -16.25
N LYS A 127 -2.93 17.26 -16.70
CA LYS A 127 -4.00 17.97 -15.97
C LYS A 127 -5.23 17.09 -15.79
N LYS A 128 -5.64 16.31 -16.80
CA LYS A 128 -6.74 15.34 -16.67
C LYS A 128 -6.45 14.31 -15.58
N PHE A 129 -5.25 13.76 -15.60
CA PHE A 129 -4.81 12.76 -14.64
C PHE A 129 -4.78 13.34 -13.20
N ARG A 130 -4.14 14.49 -13.00
CA ARG A 130 -4.08 15.17 -11.70
C ARG A 130 -5.47 15.54 -11.18
N PHE A 131 -6.35 16.04 -12.05
CA PHE A 131 -7.75 16.34 -11.71
C PHE A 131 -8.51 15.08 -11.27
N PHE A 132 -8.33 13.96 -11.98
CA PHE A 132 -8.90 12.68 -11.59
C PHE A 132 -8.39 12.25 -10.20
N SER A 133 -7.08 12.29 -9.96
CA SER A 133 -6.49 11.92 -8.67
C SER A 133 -7.03 12.79 -7.52
N ALA A 134 -7.02 14.12 -7.70
CA ALA A 134 -7.53 15.06 -6.71
C ALA A 134 -9.01 14.82 -6.39
N ARG A 135 -9.86 14.55 -7.39
CA ARG A 135 -11.28 14.22 -7.16
C ARG A 135 -11.45 12.93 -6.37
N GLN A 136 -10.69 11.88 -6.70
CA GLN A 136 -10.76 10.62 -5.97
C GLN A 136 -10.41 10.81 -4.49
N VAL A 137 -9.37 11.60 -4.19
CA VAL A 137 -8.96 11.93 -2.81
C VAL A 137 -10.04 12.75 -2.11
N ALA A 138 -10.53 13.82 -2.74
CA ALA A 138 -11.57 14.71 -2.19
C ALA A 138 -12.86 13.94 -1.82
N CYS A 139 -13.38 13.13 -2.73
CA CYS A 139 -14.57 12.31 -2.48
C CYS A 139 -14.35 11.32 -1.34
N ARG A 140 -13.14 10.75 -1.22
CA ARG A 140 -12.81 9.81 -0.14
C ARG A 140 -12.72 10.50 1.21
N LEU A 141 -12.12 11.69 1.29
CA LEU A 141 -12.08 12.50 2.52
C LEU A 141 -13.51 12.77 3.01
N LEU A 142 -14.35 13.36 2.16
CA LEU A 142 -15.74 13.68 2.49
C LEU A 142 -16.57 12.44 2.87
N GLY A 143 -16.40 11.33 2.15
CA GLY A 143 -17.12 10.09 2.41
C GLY A 143 -16.66 9.32 3.66
N SER A 144 -15.50 9.66 4.21
CA SER A 144 -14.90 8.96 5.36
C SER A 144 -15.05 9.71 6.69
N ARG A 145 -15.34 11.01 6.63
CA ARG A 145 -15.51 11.87 7.81
C ARG A 145 -16.59 11.37 8.76
N GLY A 146 -16.31 11.48 10.05
CA GLY A 146 -17.23 11.09 11.13
C GLY A 146 -17.44 9.59 11.30
N TYR A 147 -16.83 8.75 10.46
CA TYR A 147 -17.05 7.29 10.49
C TYR A 147 -15.76 6.47 10.52
N LEU A 148 -14.71 6.89 9.80
CA LEU A 148 -13.41 6.20 9.84
C LEU A 148 -12.48 6.80 10.90
N CYS A 149 -11.73 5.92 11.57
CA CYS A 149 -10.56 6.32 12.33
C CYS A 149 -9.50 6.90 11.37
N GLN A 150 -9.01 8.10 11.67
CA GLN A 150 -8.05 8.79 10.80
C GLN A 150 -6.69 8.09 10.71
N LYS A 151 -6.32 7.32 11.74
CA LYS A 151 -5.07 6.57 11.78
C LYS A 151 -5.12 5.24 11.02
N CYS A 152 -6.09 4.37 11.33
CA CYS A 152 -6.17 3.02 10.74
C CYS A 152 -7.14 2.89 9.55
N TRP A 153 -7.92 3.92 9.26
CA TRP A 153 -8.95 3.95 8.21
C TRP A 153 -10.02 2.86 8.34
N LEU A 154 -10.17 2.24 9.51
CA LEU A 154 -11.29 1.35 9.82
C LEU A 154 -12.45 2.17 10.37
N ALA A 155 -13.67 1.60 10.36
CA ALA A 155 -14.79 2.21 11.08
C ALA A 155 -14.41 2.41 12.54
N MET A 156 -14.92 3.45 13.20
CA MET A 156 -14.58 3.72 14.62
C MET A 156 -14.84 2.51 15.53
N GLU A 157 -15.91 1.75 15.28
CA GLU A 157 -16.25 0.51 15.99
C GLU A 157 -15.28 -0.67 15.71
N ASP A 158 -14.54 -0.61 14.60
CA ASP A 158 -13.56 -1.59 14.15
C ASP A 158 -12.12 -1.12 14.39
N CYS A 159 -11.93 0.01 15.09
CA CYS A 159 -10.63 0.65 15.21
C CYS A 159 -9.60 -0.28 15.86
N MET A 160 -8.44 -0.41 15.21
CA MET A 160 -7.38 -1.33 15.62
C MET A 160 -6.15 -0.65 16.24
N CYS A 161 -6.14 0.69 16.32
CA CYS A 161 -4.93 1.46 16.64
C CYS A 161 -4.31 1.10 18.00
N ALA A 162 -5.11 0.78 19.00
CA ALA A 162 -4.61 0.40 20.33
C ALA A 162 -3.83 -0.93 20.33
N ASN A 163 -4.01 -1.77 19.30
CA ASN A 163 -3.40 -3.08 19.18
C ASN A 163 -2.17 -3.08 18.25
N VAL A 164 -1.90 -1.97 17.57
CA VAL A 164 -0.72 -1.82 16.71
C VAL A 164 0.42 -1.24 17.55
N LYS A 165 1.53 -1.97 17.65
CA LYS A 165 2.71 -1.52 18.38
C LYS A 165 3.58 -0.66 17.47
N PRO A 166 3.93 0.57 17.86
CA PRO A 166 4.95 1.35 17.18
C PRO A 166 6.30 0.64 17.24
N CYS A 167 7.12 0.82 16.21
CA CYS A 167 8.49 0.34 16.12
C CYS A 167 9.29 1.36 15.31
N ASP A 168 10.47 1.77 15.77
CA ASP A 168 11.31 2.66 14.99
C ASP A 168 11.96 1.89 13.83
N LEU A 169 11.84 2.44 12.62
CA LEU A 169 12.56 1.93 11.46
C LEU A 169 14.04 2.31 11.57
N TRP A 170 14.94 1.48 11.04
CA TRP A 170 16.35 1.85 10.97
C TRP A 170 16.49 3.20 10.24
N LYS A 171 17.16 4.16 10.87
CA LYS A 171 17.16 5.57 10.43
C LYS A 171 17.67 5.80 9.00
N ARG A 172 18.42 4.84 8.45
CA ARG A 172 18.90 4.86 7.08
C ARG A 172 17.93 4.25 6.07
N ILE A 173 16.71 3.88 6.47
CA ILE A 173 15.66 3.40 5.57
C ILE A 173 14.49 4.36 5.65
N ARG A 174 13.98 4.75 4.48
CA ARG A 174 12.71 5.44 4.34
C ARG A 174 11.84 4.77 3.29
N PHE A 175 10.62 4.43 3.67
CA PHE A 175 9.60 3.93 2.77
C PHE A 175 8.79 5.07 2.17
N TRP A 176 8.57 5.00 0.87
CA TRP A 176 7.63 5.85 0.14
C TRP A 176 6.49 4.99 -0.35
N LEU A 177 5.32 5.18 0.26
CA LEU A 177 4.09 4.52 -0.19
C LEU A 177 3.50 5.33 -1.32
N TYR A 178 3.93 5.01 -2.52
CA TYR A 178 3.38 5.61 -3.73
C TYR A 178 2.04 4.98 -4.02
N MET A 179 0.97 5.63 -3.60
CA MET A 179 -0.38 5.07 -3.48
C MET A 179 -1.29 5.52 -4.61
N HIS A 180 -1.99 4.58 -5.23
CA HIS A 180 -3.03 4.92 -6.19
C HIS A 180 -4.21 5.62 -5.47
N PRO A 181 -4.77 6.72 -6.01
CA PRO A 181 -5.79 7.53 -5.31
C PRO A 181 -7.10 6.76 -5.02
N ARG A 182 -7.39 5.68 -5.75
CA ARG A 182 -8.53 4.78 -5.43
C ARG A 182 -8.31 3.89 -4.21
N ASP A 183 -7.06 3.74 -3.79
CA ASP A 183 -6.66 2.91 -2.65
C ASP A 183 -6.50 3.74 -1.36
N PHE A 184 -6.44 5.07 -1.46
CA PHE A 184 -6.51 6.00 -0.34
C PHE A 184 -7.77 5.73 0.52
N LEU A 185 -7.65 5.75 1.85
CA LEU A 185 -8.73 5.44 2.81
C LEU A 185 -9.45 4.09 2.59
N ARG A 186 -8.89 3.15 1.82
CA ARG A 186 -9.44 1.78 1.75
C ARG A 186 -9.14 1.07 3.07
N GLN A 187 -10.18 0.52 3.69
CA GLN A 187 -10.08 -0.17 4.98
C GLN A 187 -9.14 -1.40 4.94
N ASN A 188 -9.03 -2.06 3.79
CA ASN A 188 -8.17 -3.24 3.63
C ASN A 188 -6.82 -2.93 2.96
N ASN A 189 -6.50 -1.65 2.74
CA ASN A 189 -5.17 -1.25 2.30
C ASN A 189 -4.16 -1.63 3.38
N THR A 190 -3.10 -2.37 3.02
CA THR A 190 -2.08 -2.80 3.99
C THR A 190 -0.89 -1.87 4.04
N GLY A 191 -0.67 -1.03 3.02
CA GLY A 191 0.40 -0.04 3.00
C GLY A 191 0.35 0.89 4.21
N LYS A 192 -0.86 1.29 4.63
CA LYS A 192 -1.04 2.13 5.82
C LYS A 192 -0.40 1.61 7.10
N LEU A 193 -0.21 0.29 7.22
CA LEU A 193 0.46 -0.30 8.38
C LEU A 193 1.88 0.22 8.53
N LEU A 194 2.57 0.55 7.44
CA LEU A 194 3.96 0.99 7.49
C LEU A 194 4.12 2.28 8.28
N TRP A 195 3.29 3.31 8.03
CA TRP A 195 3.36 4.54 8.82
C TRP A 195 2.68 4.42 10.19
N GLN A 196 1.75 3.46 10.36
CA GLN A 196 1.20 3.17 11.68
C GLN A 196 2.22 2.50 12.61
N VAL A 197 3.14 1.71 12.06
CA VAL A 197 4.23 1.03 12.80
C VAL A 197 5.44 1.95 12.92
N PHE A 198 5.94 2.48 11.80
CA PHE A 198 7.22 3.22 11.73
C PHE A 198 7.11 4.75 11.87
N GLY A 199 5.90 5.29 11.84
CA GLY A 199 5.66 6.73 11.78
C GLY A 199 5.70 7.30 10.36
N VAL A 200 5.06 8.45 10.18
CA VAL A 200 4.83 9.10 8.86
C VAL A 200 6.11 9.64 8.20
N HIS A 201 7.17 9.88 8.97
CA HIS A 201 8.46 10.31 8.44
C HIS A 201 9.29 9.15 7.90
N SER A 202 9.25 7.99 8.57
CA SER A 202 9.93 6.76 8.15
C SER A 202 9.20 6.06 7.02
N ALA A 203 7.87 6.18 6.97
CA ALA A 203 7.02 5.66 5.91
C ALA A 203 6.06 6.76 5.44
N SER A 204 6.44 7.47 4.38
CA SER A 204 5.70 8.63 3.90
C SER A 204 4.69 8.25 2.82
N LEU A 205 3.46 8.74 2.96
CA LEU A 205 2.43 8.64 1.93
C LEU A 205 2.77 9.60 0.78
N CYS A 206 2.69 9.09 -0.46
CA CYS A 206 2.74 9.89 -1.67
C CYS A 206 1.61 9.43 -2.60
N ILE A 207 0.60 10.27 -2.86
CA ILE A 207 -0.54 9.88 -3.68
C ILE A 207 -0.24 10.14 -5.16
N PHE A 208 -0.36 9.09 -5.98
CA PHE A 208 -0.15 9.12 -7.42
C PHE A 208 -1.05 10.16 -8.11
N GLY A 209 -0.42 11.16 -8.76
CA GLY A 209 -1.09 12.27 -9.43
C GLY A 209 -1.46 13.44 -8.53
N ILE A 210 -0.99 13.47 -7.28
CA ILE A 210 -0.99 14.68 -6.44
C ILE A 210 0.39 15.32 -6.56
N ALA A 211 0.43 16.55 -7.07
CA ALA A 211 1.68 17.22 -7.42
C ALA A 211 2.55 17.49 -6.19
N GLU A 212 1.93 18.00 -5.12
CA GLU A 212 2.60 18.35 -3.87
C GLU A 212 3.26 17.13 -3.21
N ASP A 213 2.59 15.98 -3.24
CA ASP A 213 3.13 14.71 -2.72
C ASP A 213 4.32 14.22 -3.57
N GLU A 214 4.16 14.24 -4.90
CA GLU A 214 5.21 13.80 -5.82
C GLU A 214 6.43 14.72 -5.77
N GLU A 215 6.25 16.03 -5.67
CA GLU A 215 7.32 17.01 -5.55
C GLU A 215 8.14 16.77 -4.27
N ILE A 216 7.49 16.60 -3.12
CA ILE A 216 8.18 16.28 -1.86
C ILE A 216 8.99 14.99 -1.98
N MET A 217 8.41 13.95 -2.57
CA MET A 217 9.08 12.67 -2.76
C MET A 217 10.30 12.79 -3.70
N TRP A 218 10.15 13.45 -4.84
CA TRP A 218 11.22 13.62 -5.83
C TRP A 218 12.32 14.57 -5.35
N ASP A 219 11.99 15.55 -4.52
CA ASP A 219 12.97 16.42 -3.86
C ASP A 219 13.89 15.63 -2.92
N GLU A 220 13.35 14.66 -2.19
CA GLU A 220 14.15 13.74 -1.36
C GLU A 220 15.01 12.82 -2.22
N PHE A 221 14.48 12.29 -3.33
CA PHE A 221 15.25 11.47 -4.26
C PHE A 221 16.41 12.22 -4.92
N LYS A 222 16.18 13.49 -5.29
CA LYS A 222 17.23 14.36 -5.83
C LYS A 222 18.34 14.61 -4.80
N ARG A 223 17.99 14.81 -3.52
CA ARG A 223 18.97 14.99 -2.43
C ARG A 223 19.77 13.72 -2.14
N ALA A 224 19.11 12.56 -2.08
CA ALA A 224 19.77 11.31 -1.79
C ALA A 224 20.62 10.78 -2.96
N GLY A 225 20.24 11.13 -4.19
CA GLY A 225 20.88 10.63 -5.40
C GLY A 225 20.39 9.24 -5.81
N LYS A 226 20.51 8.93 -7.11
CA LYS A 226 19.98 7.71 -7.74
C LYS A 226 20.45 6.42 -7.05
N SER A 227 21.70 6.36 -6.61
CA SER A 227 22.28 5.17 -5.96
C SER A 227 21.54 4.78 -4.68
N HIS A 228 20.79 5.69 -4.05
CA HIS A 228 20.04 5.45 -2.82
C HIS A 228 18.54 5.25 -3.02
N VAL A 229 18.03 5.24 -4.27
CA VAL A 229 16.59 5.09 -4.55
C VAL A 229 16.32 3.76 -5.25
N ARG A 230 15.39 2.96 -4.71
CA ARG A 230 15.01 1.66 -5.26
C ARG A 230 13.50 1.50 -5.28
N CYS A 231 12.93 0.97 -6.36
CA CYS A 231 11.51 0.62 -6.43
C CYS A 231 11.31 -0.87 -6.15
N LEU A 232 10.39 -1.22 -5.26
CA LEU A 232 9.94 -2.60 -5.08
C LEU A 232 8.91 -2.94 -6.16
N TYR A 233 9.30 -3.77 -7.12
CA TYR A 233 8.39 -4.23 -8.16
C TYR A 233 8.90 -5.54 -8.79
N PRO A 234 8.06 -6.60 -8.87
CA PRO A 234 8.41 -7.82 -9.58
C PRO A 234 8.36 -7.51 -11.07
N ASN A 235 9.50 -7.12 -11.63
CA ASN A 235 9.62 -6.90 -13.07
C ASN A 235 10.18 -8.18 -13.70
N GLN A 236 9.50 -8.69 -14.72
CA GLN A 236 9.88 -9.91 -15.45
C GLN A 236 11.00 -9.66 -16.46
N ASN A 237 11.36 -8.39 -16.73
CA ASN A 237 12.52 -8.07 -17.55
C ASN A 237 13.79 -8.12 -16.69
N SER A 238 14.61 -9.14 -16.94
CA SER A 238 15.71 -9.62 -16.09
C SER A 238 16.94 -8.71 -16.03
N GLU A 239 17.10 -7.76 -16.94
CA GLU A 239 18.34 -6.95 -17.02
C GLU A 239 18.42 -5.80 -16.00
N LEU A 240 17.28 -5.35 -15.45
CA LEU A 240 17.20 -4.16 -14.58
C LEU A 240 16.61 -4.45 -13.20
N THR A 241 16.35 -5.72 -12.93
CA THR A 241 15.71 -6.18 -11.70
C THR A 241 16.76 -6.87 -10.86
N LEU A 242 17.09 -6.28 -9.71
CA LEU A 242 18.10 -6.80 -8.82
C LEU A 242 17.44 -7.65 -7.73
N SER A 243 18.12 -8.72 -7.30
CA SER A 243 17.83 -9.30 -5.99
C SER A 243 18.36 -8.36 -4.90
N VAL A 244 17.94 -8.55 -3.65
CA VAL A 244 18.49 -7.76 -2.54
C VAL A 244 19.99 -7.99 -2.39
N GLU A 245 20.49 -9.22 -2.60
CA GLU A 245 21.92 -9.48 -2.55
C GLU A 245 22.67 -8.73 -3.65
N ASN A 246 22.18 -8.75 -4.90
CA ASN A 246 22.85 -8.05 -6.00
C ASN A 246 22.76 -6.51 -5.86
N ALA A 247 21.71 -6.00 -5.22
CA ALA A 247 21.55 -4.57 -5.00
C ALA A 247 22.50 -3.99 -3.95
N PHE A 248 23.04 -4.83 -3.04
CA PHE A 248 23.81 -4.38 -1.88
C PHE A 248 25.13 -5.16 -1.65
N GLY A 249 25.41 -6.23 -2.40
CA GLY A 249 26.50 -7.19 -2.17
C GLY A 249 27.90 -6.72 -2.59
N ASP A 250 28.01 -5.78 -3.53
CA ASP A 250 29.30 -5.34 -4.10
C ASP A 250 30.07 -4.32 -3.24
N SER A 251 29.56 -3.94 -2.07
CA SER A 251 30.22 -2.99 -1.16
C SER A 251 31.46 -3.55 -0.44
N THR A 252 31.95 -4.73 -0.83
CA THR A 252 33.12 -5.40 -0.25
C THR A 252 34.43 -5.19 -1.03
N SER A 253 34.41 -4.49 -2.16
CA SER A 253 35.60 -4.30 -3.00
C SER A 253 35.90 -2.84 -3.34
N GLU A 254 36.08 -1.98 -2.33
CA GLU A 254 36.89 -0.77 -2.51
C GLU A 254 37.84 -0.56 -1.31
N ASN A 255 39.05 -0.15 -1.64
CA ASN A 255 40.20 -0.01 -0.75
C ASN A 255 39.89 0.75 0.56
N PRO A 256 40.55 0.40 1.69
CA PRO A 256 40.37 1.07 2.99
C PRO A 256 41.04 2.47 3.05
N GLY A 257 40.84 3.30 2.02
CA GLY A 257 41.61 4.53 1.82
C GLY A 257 40.87 5.74 1.24
N SER A 258 39.57 5.68 0.93
CA SER A 258 38.81 6.87 0.51
C SER A 258 37.72 7.26 1.52
N SER A 259 38.10 8.24 2.34
CA SER A 259 37.25 9.29 2.93
C SER A 259 35.93 8.90 3.59
N MET A 260 35.93 8.99 4.92
CA MET A 260 34.78 9.36 5.75
C MET A 260 33.80 10.30 5.01
N GLY A 261 32.56 9.83 4.81
CA GLY A 261 31.49 10.62 4.18
C GLY A 261 30.12 9.95 4.05
N ASP A 262 30.01 8.62 4.13
CA ASP A 262 28.78 7.88 3.75
C ASP A 262 28.02 7.20 4.93
N GLU A 263 28.25 7.64 6.17
CA GLU A 263 27.56 7.10 7.34
C GLU A 263 26.11 7.62 7.49
N ASP A 264 25.70 8.66 6.74
CA ASP A 264 24.44 9.37 6.94
C ASP A 264 23.45 9.30 5.74
N SER A 265 23.79 8.56 4.67
CA SER A 265 22.92 8.47 3.49
C SER A 265 21.71 7.56 3.75
N THR A 266 20.51 8.09 3.49
CA THR A 266 19.24 7.37 3.65
C THR A 266 18.87 6.62 2.38
N LEU A 267 18.61 5.33 2.50
CA LEU A 267 18.04 4.47 1.46
C LEU A 267 16.53 4.70 1.34
N HIS A 268 16.10 5.04 0.14
CA HIS A 268 14.70 5.25 -0.18
C HIS A 268 14.13 4.07 -0.97
N PHE A 269 13.10 3.44 -0.41
CA PHE A 269 12.38 2.35 -1.05
C PHE A 269 10.97 2.78 -1.43
N ILE A 270 10.66 2.69 -2.72
CA ILE A 270 9.35 3.03 -3.28
C ILE A 270 8.49 1.78 -3.34
N LEU A 271 7.36 1.80 -2.66
CA LEU A 271 6.35 0.74 -2.68
C LEU A 271 5.14 1.19 -3.49
N LEU A 272 4.86 0.48 -4.59
CA LEU A 272 3.70 0.78 -5.43
C LEU A 272 2.43 0.21 -4.80
N ASP A 273 1.67 1.07 -4.12
CA ASP A 273 0.47 0.69 -3.39
C ASP A 273 -0.79 0.89 -4.25
N GLY A 274 -1.16 -0.17 -4.96
CA GLY A 274 -2.33 -0.18 -5.82
C GLY A 274 -2.70 -1.58 -6.29
N THR A 275 -3.65 -1.66 -7.23
CA THR A 275 -3.84 -2.91 -7.97
C THR A 275 -2.69 -3.14 -8.95
N TRP A 276 -2.42 -4.40 -9.33
CA TRP A 276 -1.39 -4.74 -10.31
C TRP A 276 -1.48 -3.97 -11.63
N ASN A 277 -2.70 -3.72 -12.10
CA ASN A 277 -2.90 -2.95 -13.33
C ASN A 277 -2.54 -1.47 -13.13
N ASN A 278 -2.83 -0.92 -11.94
CA ASN A 278 -2.50 0.47 -11.63
C ASN A 278 -1.00 0.65 -11.38
N SER A 279 -0.37 -0.31 -10.71
CA SER A 279 1.05 -0.23 -10.34
C SER A 279 1.96 -0.22 -11.57
N ALA A 280 1.59 -0.85 -12.67
CA ALA A 280 2.31 -0.73 -13.94
C ALA A 280 2.35 0.72 -14.48
N ALA A 281 1.22 1.45 -14.42
CA ALA A 281 1.16 2.85 -14.83
C ALA A 281 1.94 3.76 -13.88
N MET A 282 1.89 3.47 -12.58
CA MET A 282 2.65 4.17 -11.55
C MET A 282 4.16 3.98 -11.75
N LEU A 283 4.60 2.74 -12.02
CA LEU A 283 6.00 2.43 -12.33
C LEU A 283 6.46 3.17 -13.58
N LYS A 284 5.65 3.16 -14.65
CA LYS A 284 5.97 3.88 -15.89
C LYS A 284 6.23 5.35 -15.62
N ARG A 285 5.34 6.03 -14.87
CA ARG A 285 5.52 7.44 -14.49
C ARG A 285 6.81 7.66 -13.70
N LEU A 286 7.12 6.77 -12.74
CA LEU A 286 8.36 6.89 -11.97
C LEU A 286 9.60 6.77 -12.87
N LYS A 287 9.59 5.84 -13.83
CA LYS A 287 10.68 5.68 -14.80
C LYS A 287 10.81 6.89 -15.73
N ASP A 288 9.69 7.38 -16.27
CA ASP A 288 9.68 8.55 -17.15
C ASP A 288 10.22 9.81 -16.41
N HIS A 289 9.85 9.98 -15.15
CA HIS A 289 10.37 11.08 -14.32
C HIS A 289 11.83 10.86 -13.93
N ALA A 290 12.24 9.62 -13.58
CA ALA A 290 13.64 9.28 -13.33
C ALA A 290 14.52 9.64 -14.54
N LYS A 291 14.04 9.37 -15.76
CA LYS A 291 14.75 9.71 -16.99
C LYS A 291 14.97 11.21 -17.16
N THR A 292 13.98 12.00 -16.75
CA THR A 292 14.06 13.46 -16.80
C THR A 292 15.04 14.01 -15.76
N VAL A 293 15.08 13.40 -14.56
CA VAL A 293 15.87 13.90 -13.42
C VAL A 293 17.32 13.40 -13.44
N TRP A 294 17.54 12.15 -13.86
CA TRP A 294 18.85 11.48 -13.80
C TRP A 294 19.42 11.11 -15.19
N GLY A 295 18.82 11.59 -16.28
CA GLY A 295 19.19 11.21 -17.66
C GLY A 295 18.62 9.84 -18.05
N ASP A 296 18.97 9.32 -19.23
CA ASP A 296 18.36 8.10 -19.84
C ASP A 296 18.57 6.78 -19.07
N GLU A 297 18.99 6.84 -17.82
CA GLU A 297 19.18 5.67 -16.97
C GLU A 297 17.89 5.25 -16.25
N ASP A 298 17.59 3.95 -16.27
CA ASP A 298 16.37 3.44 -15.65
C ASP A 298 16.42 3.46 -14.10
N LEU A 299 15.24 3.68 -13.49
CA LEU A 299 15.03 3.57 -12.04
C LEU A 299 15.25 2.10 -11.61
N PRO A 300 16.23 1.82 -10.73
CA PRO A 300 16.53 0.44 -10.33
C PRO A 300 15.36 -0.18 -9.54
N CYS A 301 15.01 -1.41 -9.90
CA CYS A 301 13.93 -2.14 -9.25
C CYS A 301 14.48 -3.37 -8.51
N ILE A 302 13.90 -3.67 -7.35
CA ILE A 302 14.18 -4.89 -6.60
C ILE A 302 12.98 -5.83 -6.73
N SER A 303 13.26 -7.08 -7.06
CA SER A 303 12.28 -8.17 -7.00
C SER A 303 12.58 -9.04 -5.79
N LEU A 304 11.53 -9.34 -5.02
CA LEU A 304 11.62 -10.10 -3.78
C LEU A 304 11.15 -11.53 -4.02
N THR A 305 11.70 -12.46 -3.24
CA THR A 305 11.24 -13.86 -3.20
C THR A 305 10.15 -14.02 -2.15
N THR A 306 8.96 -13.45 -2.42
CA THR A 306 7.88 -13.46 -1.42
C THR A 306 6.99 -14.71 -1.49
N GLY A 307 6.65 -15.26 -0.32
CA GLY A 307 5.56 -16.23 -0.16
C GLY A 307 4.17 -15.57 -0.04
N ALA A 308 3.13 -16.35 0.22
CA ALA A 308 1.78 -15.79 0.38
C ALA A 308 1.69 -14.93 1.63
N SER A 309 1.06 -13.76 1.49
CA SER A 309 0.74 -12.90 2.63
C SER A 309 -0.37 -13.51 3.48
N ALA A 310 -0.39 -13.21 4.79
CA ALA A 310 -1.51 -13.50 5.68
C ALA A 310 -2.86 -12.99 5.13
N MET A 311 -2.84 -11.88 4.36
CA MET A 311 -4.02 -11.30 3.72
C MET A 311 -4.60 -12.14 2.58
N HIS A 312 -3.88 -13.15 2.08
CA HIS A 312 -4.37 -14.08 1.05
C HIS A 312 -5.72 -14.71 1.45
N LYS A 313 -5.93 -14.95 2.76
CA LYS A 313 -7.17 -15.53 3.30
C LYS A 313 -8.40 -14.64 3.05
N LEU A 314 -8.26 -13.33 3.13
CA LEU A 314 -9.34 -12.37 2.87
C LEU A 314 -9.39 -11.90 1.41
N ARG A 315 -8.23 -11.82 0.76
CA ARG A 315 -8.06 -11.38 -0.62
C ARG A 315 -7.09 -12.34 -1.31
N PRO A 316 -7.59 -13.38 -2.00
CA PRO A 316 -6.75 -14.29 -2.75
C PRO A 316 -5.80 -13.51 -3.66
N GLN A 317 -4.51 -13.79 -3.53
CA GLN A 317 -3.49 -13.19 -4.37
C GLN A 317 -3.52 -13.86 -5.75
N PRO A 318 -3.36 -13.09 -6.84
CA PRO A 318 -3.37 -13.64 -8.18
C PRO A 318 -2.15 -14.54 -8.46
N SER A 319 -1.05 -14.36 -7.74
CA SER A 319 0.15 -15.21 -7.77
C SER A 319 1.05 -14.91 -6.55
N TRP A 320 2.10 -15.71 -6.34
CA TRP A 320 2.97 -15.65 -5.15
C TRP A 320 3.95 -14.45 -5.15
N ASP A 321 4.43 -14.07 -6.34
CA ASP A 321 5.14 -12.82 -6.62
C ASP A 321 4.27 -11.57 -6.46
N ARG A 322 2.94 -11.78 -6.35
CA ARG A 322 1.95 -10.72 -6.30
C ARG A 322 1.42 -10.50 -4.90
N THR A 323 2.31 -10.02 -4.03
CA THR A 323 2.01 -9.81 -2.61
C THR A 323 1.36 -8.47 -2.29
N CYS A 324 0.90 -8.28 -1.05
CA CYS A 324 0.36 -6.99 -0.60
C CYS A 324 1.50 -6.05 -0.14
N THR A 325 1.25 -4.74 -0.12
CA THR A 325 2.26 -3.71 0.17
C THR A 325 3.01 -3.95 1.48
N ALA A 326 2.30 -4.25 2.58
CA ALA A 326 2.94 -4.60 3.86
C ALA A 326 3.82 -5.85 3.75
N ALA A 327 3.40 -6.87 3.00
CA ALA A 327 4.18 -8.10 2.82
C ALA A 327 5.41 -7.88 1.93
N ALA A 328 5.36 -6.93 0.97
CA ALA A 328 6.54 -6.52 0.23
C ALA A 328 7.57 -5.82 1.14
N ALA A 329 7.12 -4.94 2.05
CA ALA A 329 8.00 -4.34 3.04
C ALA A 329 8.63 -5.37 4.00
N ILE A 330 7.83 -6.33 4.49
CA ILE A 330 8.30 -7.45 5.31
C ILE A 330 9.39 -8.22 4.56
N GLY A 331 9.11 -8.64 3.32
CA GLY A 331 10.07 -9.38 2.51
C GLY A 331 11.38 -8.63 2.31
N LEU A 332 11.31 -7.33 1.98
CA LEU A 332 12.51 -6.50 1.85
C LEU A 332 13.31 -6.43 3.16
N LEU A 333 12.67 -6.15 4.30
CA LEU A 333 13.36 -6.04 5.59
C LEU A 333 13.99 -7.37 6.00
N SER A 334 13.30 -8.48 5.76
CA SER A 334 13.82 -9.83 6.01
C SER A 334 15.03 -10.15 5.11
N GLU A 335 14.95 -9.89 3.80
CA GLU A 335 16.08 -10.12 2.89
C GLU A 335 17.28 -9.21 3.24
N LEU A 336 17.05 -7.93 3.56
CA LEU A 336 18.10 -7.02 4.01
C LEU A 336 18.76 -7.50 5.31
N SER A 337 17.98 -8.09 6.24
CA SER A 337 18.53 -8.61 7.51
C SER A 337 19.52 -9.76 7.34
N LEU A 338 19.50 -10.45 6.20
CA LEU A 338 20.42 -11.55 5.88
C LEU A 338 21.78 -11.05 5.37
N LEU A 339 21.87 -9.79 4.97
CA LEU A 339 23.12 -9.21 4.50
C LEU A 339 24.08 -8.98 5.68
N PRO A 340 25.33 -9.48 5.65
CA PRO A 340 26.27 -9.38 6.76
C PRO A 340 26.42 -7.95 7.30
N GLN A 341 26.49 -6.96 6.41
CA GLN A 341 26.64 -5.55 6.72
C GLN A 341 25.39 -4.90 7.33
N LEU A 342 24.21 -5.51 7.21
CA LEU A 342 22.95 -5.00 7.75
C LEU A 342 22.37 -5.85 8.90
N SER A 343 22.91 -7.05 9.12
CA SER A 343 22.41 -8.03 10.10
C SER A 343 22.36 -7.51 11.54
N SER A 344 23.19 -6.52 11.90
CA SER A 344 23.25 -5.94 13.25
C SER A 344 22.15 -4.90 13.54
N TYR A 345 21.41 -4.42 12.53
CA TYR A 345 20.45 -3.33 12.68
C TYR A 345 19.03 -3.78 13.08
N GLY A 346 18.80 -5.09 13.25
CA GLY A 346 17.52 -5.62 13.74
C GLY A 346 16.36 -5.44 12.76
N LEU A 347 16.63 -5.47 11.45
CA LEU A 347 15.62 -5.33 10.39
C LEU A 347 14.60 -6.49 10.41
N ASP A 348 15.00 -7.67 10.90
CA ASP A 348 14.14 -8.82 11.16
C ASP A 348 13.03 -8.48 12.17
N LYS A 349 13.36 -7.80 13.26
CA LYS A 349 12.39 -7.37 14.28
C LYS A 349 11.45 -6.28 13.74
N GLN A 350 11.95 -5.42 12.86
CA GLN A 350 11.13 -4.41 12.17
C GLN A 350 10.15 -5.08 11.20
N ALA A 351 10.57 -6.16 10.52
CA ALA A 351 9.69 -6.99 9.71
C ALA A 351 8.61 -7.68 10.57
N ASP A 352 8.98 -8.28 11.70
CA ASP A 352 8.06 -8.90 12.66
C ASP A 352 7.00 -7.91 13.15
N ALA A 353 7.38 -6.66 13.44
CA ALA A 353 6.44 -5.63 13.87
C ALA A 353 5.36 -5.32 12.82
N VAL A 354 5.73 -5.27 11.53
CA VAL A 354 4.78 -5.10 10.43
C VAL A 354 3.91 -6.34 10.26
N GLU A 355 4.46 -7.54 10.44
CA GLU A 355 3.70 -8.78 10.39
C GLU A 355 2.67 -8.87 11.53
N GLU A 356 3.04 -8.51 12.75
CA GLU A 356 2.10 -8.39 13.89
C GLU A 356 0.96 -7.41 13.57
N ALA A 357 1.29 -6.23 13.02
CA ALA A 357 0.28 -5.23 12.63
C ALA A 357 -0.65 -5.74 11.51
N LEU A 358 -0.12 -6.56 10.59
CA LEU A 358 -0.90 -7.19 9.53
C LEU A 358 -1.91 -8.21 10.09
N VAL A 359 -1.52 -8.98 11.11
CA VAL A 359 -2.43 -9.90 11.83
C VAL A 359 -3.54 -9.11 12.53
N VAL A 360 -3.20 -8.01 13.20
CA VAL A 360 -4.18 -7.13 13.87
C VAL A 360 -5.21 -6.57 12.88
N LEU A 361 -4.78 -6.15 11.69
CA LEU A 361 -5.68 -5.71 10.62
C LEU A 361 -6.56 -6.85 10.11
N LEU A 362 -5.98 -8.01 9.87
CA LEU A 362 -6.69 -9.21 9.43
C LEU A 362 -7.80 -9.60 10.42
N ASP A 363 -7.50 -9.59 11.72
CA ASP A 363 -8.46 -9.91 12.78
C ASP A 363 -9.60 -8.89 12.83
N SER A 364 -9.28 -7.59 12.73
CA SER A 364 -10.28 -6.51 12.75
C SER A 364 -11.24 -6.61 11.56
N LEU A 365 -10.70 -6.83 10.35
CA LEU A 365 -11.50 -7.01 9.14
C LEU A 365 -12.33 -8.29 9.18
N THR A 366 -11.79 -9.38 9.74
CA THR A 366 -12.49 -10.66 9.90
C THR A 366 -13.64 -10.53 10.90
N GLY A 367 -13.39 -9.93 12.06
CA GLY A 367 -14.41 -9.66 13.08
C GLY A 367 -15.55 -8.81 12.54
N ARG A 368 -15.24 -7.78 11.75
CA ARG A 368 -16.25 -6.99 11.03
C ARG A 368 -17.08 -7.84 10.07
N ARG A 369 -16.44 -8.68 9.23
CA ARG A 369 -17.17 -9.55 8.28
C ARG A 369 -18.15 -10.46 9.00
N LEU A 370 -17.73 -11.07 10.11
CA LEU A 370 -18.56 -11.92 10.95
C LEU A 370 -19.77 -11.16 11.52
N ARG A 371 -19.55 -9.96 12.11
CA ARG A 371 -20.65 -9.11 12.60
C ARG A 371 -21.66 -8.76 11.52
N MET A 372 -21.21 -8.57 10.29
CA MET A 372 -22.05 -8.28 9.13
C MET A 372 -22.69 -9.52 8.49
N GLY A 373 -22.56 -10.70 9.10
CA GLY A 373 -23.09 -11.97 8.57
C GLY A 373 -22.42 -12.45 7.28
N ARG A 374 -21.21 -11.97 6.98
CA ARG A 374 -20.45 -12.33 5.76
C ARG A 374 -19.45 -13.45 6.04
N SER A 375 -19.35 -14.41 5.12
CA SER A 375 -18.35 -15.48 5.20
C SER A 375 -16.92 -14.94 5.30
N ILE A 376 -16.07 -15.60 6.10
CA ILE A 376 -14.63 -15.30 6.21
C ILE A 376 -13.90 -15.77 4.95
N THR A 377 -14.34 -16.88 4.35
CA THR A 377 -13.81 -17.39 3.08
C THR A 377 -14.54 -16.76 1.91
N ARG A 378 -13.80 -16.21 0.96
CA ARG A 378 -14.34 -15.95 -0.38
C ARG A 378 -14.50 -17.31 -1.06
N LYS A 379 -15.71 -17.67 -1.51
CA LYS A 379 -15.88 -18.81 -2.42
C LYS A 379 -14.90 -18.59 -3.58
N VAL A 380 -14.02 -19.57 -3.81
CA VAL A 380 -13.18 -19.60 -5.01
C VAL A 380 -14.14 -19.41 -6.18
N ARG A 381 -14.00 -18.34 -6.96
CA ARG A 381 -14.66 -18.28 -8.26
C ARG A 381 -14.01 -19.41 -9.03
N ASN A 382 -14.75 -20.48 -9.30
CA ASN A 382 -14.31 -21.56 -10.17
C ASN A 382 -13.76 -20.90 -11.44
N THR A 383 -12.45 -20.89 -11.58
CA THR A 383 -11.81 -20.73 -12.86
C THR A 383 -12.28 -21.94 -13.65
N ILE A 384 -13.15 -21.69 -14.62
CA ILE A 384 -13.44 -22.67 -15.65
C ILE A 384 -12.07 -23.05 -16.23
N ASN A 385 -11.70 -24.32 -16.10
CA ASN A 385 -10.58 -24.91 -16.81
C ASN A 385 -10.78 -24.57 -18.29
N ILE A 386 -9.93 -23.71 -18.83
CA ILE A 386 -9.71 -23.65 -20.27
C ILE A 386 -8.39 -24.38 -20.47
N CYS A 387 -8.52 -25.59 -21.05
CA CYS A 387 -7.43 -26.43 -21.50
C CYS A 387 -6.55 -25.71 -22.52
#